data_AF-A0A843S9X6-F1
#
_entry.id   AF-A0A843S9X6-F1
#
_cell.length_a   1.000
_cell.length_b   1.000
_cell.length_c   1.000
_cell.angle_alpha   90.00
_cell.angle_beta   90.00
_cell.angle_gamma   90.00
#
_symmetry.space_group_name_H-M   'P 1'
#
loop_
_entity.id
_entity.type
_entity.pdbx_description
1 polymer ?
#
loop_
_entity_poly.entity_id
_entity_poly.type
_entity_poly.pdbx_seq_one_letter_code
_entity_poly.pdbx_strand_id
1 'polypeptide(L)'
;MDTKPSLQDWALAAIGIMFVLMGLVILPHDLNIGVTTIALFGVCAAVGVNTIVRKRRYARQRVDGVQVVGGVRIRPSRLRLVLFGGLLLGLGVVLLVFSSTAPYLIWLSFWVIVVVGALMLVGVAVGYLPNQYIEFRPDGLVLGFKSWAVLLPWDRIARVSAGEMHRNPVLLLSLDAPETCDVTPPAKLGKFLKYVGQSRGWIGADIFLMTTHFGIDLPVLVGAISRYVADPAARAELAPPKALEG
;
A
#
# COMPACT_ATOMS: atom_id res chain seq x y z
N MET A 1 -1.67 -13.70 -9.29
CA MET A 1 -2.53 -12.57 -8.88
C MET A 1 -3.86 -12.67 -9.60
N ASP A 2 -4.98 -12.67 -8.88
CA ASP A 2 -6.29 -12.56 -9.51
C ASP A 2 -6.53 -11.11 -9.93
N THR A 3 -6.29 -10.83 -11.21
CA THR A 3 -6.53 -9.52 -11.81
C THR A 3 -8.01 -9.29 -12.10
N LYS A 4 -8.84 -10.34 -12.00
CA LYS A 4 -10.30 -10.23 -12.15
C LYS A 4 -10.94 -9.88 -10.80
N PRO A 5 -11.87 -8.91 -10.76
CA PRO A 5 -12.66 -8.66 -9.57
C PRO A 5 -13.43 -9.92 -9.17
N SER A 6 -13.36 -10.31 -7.90
CA SER A 6 -14.10 -11.45 -7.38
C SER A 6 -15.59 -11.12 -7.25
N LEU A 7 -16.45 -12.14 -7.22
CA LEU A 7 -17.87 -11.98 -6.85
C LEU A 7 -18.01 -11.28 -5.50
N GLN A 8 -17.08 -11.52 -4.57
CA GLN A 8 -17.08 -10.85 -3.27
C GLN A 8 -16.81 -9.35 -3.37
N ASP A 9 -15.93 -8.93 -4.29
CA ASP A 9 -15.64 -7.50 -4.52
C ASP A 9 -16.87 -6.78 -5.08
N TRP A 10 -17.59 -7.44 -6.00
CA TRP A 10 -18.86 -6.95 -6.54
C TRP A 10 -19.96 -6.90 -5.50
N ALA A 11 -20.11 -7.94 -4.68
CA ALA A 11 -21.11 -8.00 -3.64
C ALA A 11 -20.91 -6.86 -2.62
N LEU A 12 -19.68 -6.62 -2.17
CA LEU A 12 -19.38 -5.54 -1.22
C LEU A 12 -19.69 -4.15 -1.79
N ALA A 13 -19.33 -3.90 -3.06
CA ALA A 13 -19.67 -2.64 -3.71
C ALA A 13 -21.18 -2.48 -3.88
N ALA A 14 -21.88 -3.51 -4.33
CA ALA A 14 -23.33 -3.48 -4.54
C ALA A 14 -24.09 -3.25 -3.23
N ILE A 15 -23.74 -3.98 -2.17
CA ILE A 15 -24.32 -3.82 -0.83
C ILE A 15 -24.07 -2.40 -0.32
N GLY A 16 -22.83 -1.92 -0.41
CA GLY A 16 -22.49 -0.56 0.02
C GLY A 16 -23.30 0.51 -0.73
N ILE A 17 -23.40 0.40 -2.06
CA ILE A 17 -24.20 1.33 -2.88
C ILE A 17 -25.68 1.27 -2.51
N MET A 18 -26.24 0.08 -2.32
CA MET A 18 -27.64 -0.10 -1.91
C MET A 18 -27.93 0.61 -0.59
N PHE A 19 -27.07 0.44 0.43
CA PHE A 19 -27.25 1.11 1.72
C PHE A 19 -27.09 2.64 1.62
N VAL A 20 -26.20 3.13 0.75
CA VAL A 20 -26.12 4.57 0.45
C VAL A 20 -27.42 5.09 -0.14
N LEU A 21 -28.01 4.38 -1.10
CA LEU A 21 -29.30 4.75 -1.69
C LEU A 21 -30.43 4.73 -0.66
N MET A 22 -30.48 3.70 0.20
CA MET A 22 -31.43 3.64 1.32
C MET A 22 -31.25 4.82 2.27
N GLY A 23 -30.01 5.16 2.64
CA GLY A 23 -29.71 6.31 3.48
C GLY A 23 -30.19 7.63 2.88
N LEU A 24 -30.07 7.81 1.55
CA LEU A 24 -30.59 8.98 0.85
C LEU A 24 -32.12 9.08 0.90
N VAL A 25 -32.82 7.95 0.86
CA VAL A 25 -34.29 7.89 0.98
C VAL A 25 -34.75 8.17 2.42
N ILE A 26 -33.97 7.75 3.42
CA ILE A 26 -34.25 7.98 4.85
C ILE A 26 -33.96 9.43 5.25
N LEU A 27 -32.97 10.07 4.61
CA LEU A 27 -32.48 11.40 4.96
C LEU A 27 -33.56 12.49 5.14
N PRO A 28 -34.66 12.55 4.35
CA PRO A 28 -35.73 13.54 4.54
C PRO A 28 -36.60 13.30 5.79
N HIS A 29 -36.62 12.08 6.31
CA HIS A 29 -37.48 11.68 7.44
C HIS A 29 -36.69 11.63 8.76
N ASP A 30 -35.46 11.10 8.70
CA ASP A 30 -34.56 11.02 9.84
C ASP A 30 -33.13 11.34 9.39
N LEU A 31 -32.70 12.56 9.70
CA LEU A 31 -31.40 13.06 9.32
C LEU A 31 -30.27 12.28 9.99
N ASN A 32 -30.45 11.87 11.25
CA ASN A 32 -29.43 11.17 12.04
C ASN A 32 -29.12 9.80 11.44
N ILE A 33 -30.17 9.01 11.18
CA ILE A 33 -30.05 7.68 10.59
C ILE A 33 -29.56 7.79 9.13
N GLY A 34 -30.11 8.72 8.36
CA GLY A 34 -29.74 8.95 6.96
C GLY A 34 -28.25 9.27 6.81
N VAL A 35 -27.75 10.29 7.52
CA VAL A 35 -26.34 10.72 7.44
C VAL A 35 -25.39 9.61 7.91
N THR A 36 -25.70 8.96 9.03
CA THR A 36 -24.88 7.86 9.58
C THR A 36 -24.77 6.71 8.59
N THR A 37 -25.89 6.32 7.97
CA THR A 37 -25.94 5.25 6.97
C THR A 37 -25.13 5.61 5.73
N ILE A 38 -25.34 6.82 5.18
CA ILE A 38 -24.61 7.28 3.99
C ILE A 38 -23.11 7.35 4.27
N ALA A 39 -22.69 7.90 5.42
CA ALA A 39 -21.28 8.06 5.73
C ALA A 39 -20.57 6.71 5.87
N LEU A 40 -21.13 5.80 6.68
CA LEU A 40 -20.53 4.48 6.91
C LEU A 40 -20.49 3.63 5.64
N PHE A 41 -21.65 3.44 5.02
CA PHE A 41 -21.75 2.59 3.83
C PHE A 41 -21.16 3.24 2.58
N GLY A 42 -21.11 4.57 2.52
CA GLY A 42 -20.43 5.32 1.46
C GLY A 42 -18.94 5.07 1.45
N VAL A 43 -18.28 5.05 2.61
CA VAL A 43 -16.85 4.69 2.70
C VAL A 43 -16.63 3.24 2.29
N CYS A 44 -17.47 2.30 2.74
CA CYS A 44 -17.38 0.89 2.32
C CYS A 44 -17.58 0.72 0.81
N ALA A 45 -18.59 1.38 0.24
CA ALA A 45 -18.86 1.38 -1.19
C ALA A 45 -17.68 1.94 -1.97
N ALA A 46 -17.11 3.07 -1.54
CA ALA A 46 -15.96 3.69 -2.17
C ALA A 46 -14.74 2.74 -2.20
N VAL A 47 -14.47 2.02 -1.10
CA VAL A 47 -13.38 1.03 -1.03
C VAL A 47 -13.64 -0.16 -1.98
N GLY A 48 -14.87 -0.67 -2.03
CA GLY A 48 -15.27 -1.76 -2.93
C GLY A 48 -15.12 -1.36 -4.40
N VAL A 49 -15.68 -0.20 -4.77
CA VAL A 49 -15.58 0.36 -6.13
C VAL A 49 -14.12 0.60 -6.52
N ASN A 50 -13.33 1.22 -5.65
CA ASN A 50 -11.90 1.45 -5.91
C ASN A 50 -11.14 0.13 -6.12
N THR A 51 -11.48 -0.92 -5.37
CA THR A 51 -10.88 -2.26 -5.53
C THR A 51 -11.20 -2.86 -6.90
N ILE A 52 -12.45 -2.78 -7.35
CA ILE A 52 -12.89 -3.24 -8.67
C ILE A 52 -12.20 -2.45 -9.79
N VAL A 53 -12.20 -1.12 -9.69
CA VAL A 53 -11.56 -0.23 -10.66
C VAL A 53 -10.08 -0.53 -10.77
N ARG A 54 -9.39 -0.70 -9.64
CA ARG A 54 -7.96 -1.07 -9.58
C ARG A 54 -7.72 -2.42 -10.25
N LYS A 55 -8.47 -3.47 -9.90
CA LYS A 55 -8.31 -4.81 -10.51
C LYS A 55 -8.54 -4.77 -12.02
N ARG A 56 -9.59 -4.07 -12.48
CA ARG A 56 -9.84 -3.84 -13.91
C ARG A 56 -8.73 -3.06 -14.60
N ARG A 57 -8.17 -2.03 -13.95
CA ARG A 57 -7.02 -1.28 -14.47
C ARG A 57 -5.82 -2.20 -14.66
N TYR A 58 -5.49 -3.02 -13.66
CA TYR A 58 -4.37 -3.96 -13.74
C TYR A 58 -4.58 -5.02 -14.82
N ALA A 59 -5.81 -5.52 -14.99
CA ALA A 59 -6.12 -6.47 -16.06
C ALA A 59 -5.95 -5.88 -17.48
N ARG A 60 -6.07 -4.55 -17.62
CA ARG A 60 -5.89 -3.85 -18.90
C ARG A 60 -4.45 -3.41 -19.15
N GLN A 61 -3.60 -3.39 -18.14
CA GLN A 61 -2.20 -3.00 -18.28
C GLN A 61 -1.42 -4.12 -18.97
N ARG A 62 -1.14 -3.93 -20.26
CA ARG A 62 -0.02 -4.61 -20.92
C ARG A 62 1.22 -3.77 -20.66
N VAL A 63 2.17 -4.37 -19.96
CA VAL A 63 3.41 -3.70 -19.58
C VAL A 63 4.37 -3.79 -20.76
N ASP A 64 4.10 -2.99 -21.80
CA ASP A 64 4.91 -2.92 -23.03
C ASP A 64 6.06 -1.93 -22.81
N GLY A 65 7.05 -2.36 -22.01
CA GLY A 65 8.23 -1.59 -21.67
C GLY A 65 8.06 -0.68 -20.45
N VAL A 66 8.76 -0.98 -19.36
CA VAL A 66 8.89 -0.04 -18.22
C VAL A 66 10.27 0.59 -18.29
N GLN A 67 10.31 1.90 -18.41
CA GLN A 67 11.50 2.70 -18.18
C GLN A 67 11.43 3.27 -16.77
N VAL A 68 12.42 2.94 -15.94
CA VAL A 68 12.56 3.47 -14.60
C VAL A 68 13.72 4.44 -14.59
N VAL A 69 13.51 5.63 -14.02
CA VAL A 69 14.61 6.58 -13.80
C VAL A 69 15.46 6.08 -12.64
N GLY A 70 16.71 5.74 -12.94
CA GLY A 70 17.68 5.29 -11.94
C GLY A 70 18.08 6.36 -10.91
N GLY A 71 18.48 5.91 -9.72
CA GLY A 71 18.97 6.78 -8.65
C GLY A 71 17.91 7.60 -7.91
N VAL A 72 16.63 7.55 -8.32
CA VAL A 72 15.55 8.29 -7.66
C VAL A 72 14.94 7.47 -6.53
N ARG A 73 14.86 8.08 -5.34
CA ARG A 73 14.20 7.49 -4.16
C ARG A 73 12.69 7.64 -4.25
N ILE A 74 12.00 6.54 -4.52
CA ILE A 74 10.55 6.48 -4.48
C ILE A 74 10.10 6.27 -3.05
N ARG A 75 9.38 7.26 -2.50
CA ARG A 75 8.88 7.23 -1.12
C ARG A 75 7.36 7.00 -1.08
N PRO A 76 6.84 6.38 -0.01
CA PRO A 76 5.43 6.35 0.27
C PRO A 76 4.80 7.75 0.25
N SER A 77 3.62 7.88 -0.36
CA SER A 77 2.89 9.13 -0.37
C SER A 77 2.32 9.44 1.02
N ARG A 78 2.89 10.45 1.68
CA ARG A 78 2.35 10.97 2.96
C ARG A 78 0.92 11.47 2.80
N LEU A 79 0.58 12.04 1.64
CA LEU A 79 -0.77 12.52 1.35
C LEU A 79 -1.81 11.41 1.49
N ARG A 80 -1.52 10.18 1.03
CA ARG A 80 -2.45 9.05 1.18
C ARG A 80 -2.70 8.70 2.65
N LEU A 81 -1.66 8.76 3.49
CA LEU A 81 -1.79 8.54 4.92
C LEU A 81 -2.61 9.65 5.60
N VAL A 82 -2.39 10.91 5.20
CA VAL A 82 -3.18 12.06 5.68
C VAL A 82 -4.64 11.92 5.26
N LEU A 83 -4.92 11.60 3.99
CA LEU A 83 -6.27 11.40 3.49
C LEU A 83 -6.99 10.26 4.21
N PHE A 84 -6.29 9.15 4.46
CA PHE A 84 -6.87 8.02 5.19
C PHE A 84 -7.13 8.36 6.66
N GLY A 85 -6.18 8.99 7.34
CA GLY A 85 -6.36 9.45 8.73
C GLY A 85 -7.47 10.49 8.85
N GLY A 86 -7.54 11.44 7.93
CA GLY A 86 -8.60 12.45 7.84
C GLY A 86 -9.96 11.85 7.55
N LEU A 87 -10.04 10.85 6.66
CA LEU A 87 -11.27 10.11 6.38
C LEU A 87 -11.77 9.37 7.62
N LEU A 88 -10.89 8.66 8.33
CA LEU A 88 -11.27 7.96 9.58
C LEU A 88 -11.73 8.94 10.65
N LEU A 89 -10.99 10.03 10.86
CA LEU A 89 -11.36 11.06 11.84
C LEU A 89 -12.71 11.68 11.49
N GLY A 90 -12.88 12.12 10.24
CA GLY A 90 -14.12 12.71 9.76
C GLY A 90 -15.30 11.75 9.87
N LEU A 91 -15.12 10.49 9.46
CA LEU A 91 -16.14 9.46 9.59
C LEU A 91 -16.52 9.25 11.06
N GLY A 92 -15.54 9.05 11.95
CA GLY A 92 -15.80 8.85 13.38
C GLY A 92 -16.53 10.02 14.03
N VAL A 93 -16.16 11.27 13.68
CA VAL A 93 -16.85 12.48 14.17
C VAL A 93 -18.30 12.52 13.67
N VAL A 94 -18.55 12.24 12.40
CA VAL A 94 -19.91 12.16 11.84
C VAL A 94 -20.73 11.11 12.59
N LEU A 95 -20.18 9.92 12.81
CA LEU A 95 -20.86 8.86 13.54
C LEU A 95 -21.18 9.27 14.99
N LEU A 96 -20.25 9.94 15.70
CA LEU A 96 -20.49 10.42 17.07
C LEU A 96 -21.57 11.50 17.16
N VAL A 97 -21.63 12.42 16.20
CA VAL A 97 -22.58 13.54 16.19
C VAL A 97 -23.98 13.06 15.83
N PHE A 98 -24.11 12.21 14.81
CA PHE A 98 -25.40 11.81 14.25
C PHE A 98 -25.95 10.51 14.83
N SER A 99 -25.22 9.79 15.69
CA SER A 99 -25.71 8.55 16.34
C SER A 99 -25.83 8.66 17.85
N SER A 100 -26.52 9.70 18.34
CA SER A 100 -26.67 9.95 19.79
C SER A 100 -27.46 8.88 20.55
N THR A 101 -28.31 8.12 19.86
CA THR A 101 -29.11 7.03 20.42
C THR A 101 -28.41 5.67 20.37
N ALA A 102 -27.17 5.61 19.86
CA ALA A 102 -26.43 4.37 19.75
C ALA A 102 -26.10 3.78 21.14
N PRO A 103 -26.19 2.44 21.31
CA PRO A 103 -25.71 1.76 22.50
C PRO A 103 -24.26 2.11 22.85
N TYR A 104 -23.93 2.14 24.14
CA TYR A 104 -22.59 2.50 24.63
C TYR A 104 -21.43 1.76 23.95
N LEU A 105 -21.60 0.48 23.63
CA LEU A 105 -20.57 -0.31 22.93
C LEU A 105 -20.32 0.18 21.50
N ILE A 106 -21.37 0.58 20.78
CA ILE A 106 -21.24 1.14 19.44
C ILE A 106 -20.59 2.53 19.52
N TRP A 107 -21.00 3.33 20.50
CA TRP A 107 -20.40 4.65 20.73
C TRP A 107 -18.89 4.57 21.04
N LEU A 108 -18.48 3.57 21.84
CA LEU A 108 -17.06 3.29 22.09
C LEU A 108 -16.31 2.99 20.78
N SER A 109 -16.91 2.22 19.86
CA SER A 109 -16.29 1.91 18.57
C SER A 109 -16.05 3.16 17.71
N PHE A 110 -16.93 4.15 17.77
CA PHE A 110 -16.76 5.42 17.05
C PHE A 110 -15.60 6.24 17.63
N TRP A 111 -15.46 6.26 18.96
CA TRP A 111 -14.30 6.87 19.60
C TRP A 111 -12.99 6.20 19.20
N VAL A 112 -12.96 4.87 19.12
CA VAL A 112 -11.77 4.15 18.62
C VAL A 112 -11.43 4.62 17.20
N ILE A 113 -12.41 4.75 16.30
CA ILE A 113 -12.19 5.24 14.93
C ILE A 113 -11.60 6.67 14.93
N VAL A 114 -12.16 7.59 15.72
CA VAL A 114 -11.66 8.97 15.85
C VAL A 114 -10.23 8.98 16.38
N VAL A 115 -9.97 8.24 17.46
CA VAL A 115 -8.64 8.17 18.09
C VAL A 115 -7.62 7.60 17.11
N VAL A 116 -7.95 6.53 16.37
CA VAL A 116 -7.06 5.96 15.36
C VAL A 116 -6.79 6.98 14.25
N GLY A 117 -7.81 7.65 13.72
CA GLY A 117 -7.65 8.71 12.72
C GLY A 117 -6.74 9.85 13.20
N ALA A 118 -6.96 10.33 14.42
CA ALA A 118 -6.17 11.38 15.05
C ALA A 118 -4.71 10.95 15.27
N LEU A 119 -4.48 9.76 15.83
CA LEU A 119 -3.14 9.21 16.05
C LEU A 119 -2.39 9.04 14.73
N MET A 120 -3.06 8.63 13.64
CA MET A 120 -2.45 8.56 12.32
C MET A 120 -2.00 9.95 11.83
N LEU A 121 -2.85 10.96 11.94
CA LEU A 121 -2.52 12.33 11.54
C LEU A 121 -1.36 12.92 12.36
N VAL A 122 -1.38 12.73 13.68
CA VAL A 122 -0.28 13.11 14.57
C VAL A 122 1.00 12.35 14.20
N GLY A 123 0.90 11.06 13.92
CA GLY A 123 2.04 10.24 13.48
C GLY A 123 2.66 10.70 12.16
N VAL A 124 1.85 11.21 11.21
CA VAL A 124 2.35 11.87 10.00
C VAL A 124 3.04 13.19 10.35
N ALA A 125 2.40 14.04 11.17
CA ALA A 125 2.89 15.37 11.52
C ALA A 125 4.24 15.33 12.26
N VAL A 126 4.39 14.38 13.18
CA VAL A 126 5.63 14.15 13.96
C VAL A 126 6.70 13.40 13.14
N GLY A 127 6.35 12.88 11.95
CA GLY A 127 7.27 12.11 11.13
C GLY A 127 7.63 10.73 11.71
N TYR A 128 6.79 10.21 12.60
CA TYR A 128 6.99 8.89 13.23
C TYR A 128 6.72 7.74 12.25
N LEU A 129 5.90 7.97 11.23
CA LEU A 129 5.54 6.95 10.24
C LEU A 129 6.75 6.51 9.40
N PRO A 130 6.87 5.20 9.12
CA PRO A 130 8.05 4.62 8.51
C PRO A 130 8.32 5.21 7.12
N ASN A 131 9.46 5.88 7.00
CA ASN A 131 9.98 6.42 5.76
C ASN A 131 10.74 5.32 5.01
N GLN A 132 10.00 4.34 4.48
CA GLN A 132 10.57 3.38 3.55
C GLN A 132 10.87 4.07 2.22
N TYR A 133 11.84 3.58 1.47
CA TYR A 133 12.03 4.01 0.09
C TYR A 133 12.52 2.87 -0.77
N ILE A 134 12.27 2.99 -2.07
CA ILE A 134 12.78 2.08 -3.10
C ILE A 134 13.63 2.93 -4.03
N GLU A 135 14.82 2.45 -4.35
CA GLU A 135 15.71 3.14 -5.28
C GLU A 135 16.29 2.09 -6.23
N PHE A 136 16.16 2.34 -7.53
CA PHE A 136 16.71 1.48 -8.57
C PHE A 136 18.13 1.93 -8.88
N ARG A 137 19.11 1.04 -8.68
CA ARG A 137 20.51 1.28 -9.02
C ARG A 137 21.00 0.27 -10.06
N PRO A 138 22.08 0.59 -10.80
CA PRO A 138 22.69 -0.37 -11.71
C PRO A 138 23.08 -1.68 -11.00
N ASP A 139 23.59 -1.57 -9.78
CA ASP A 139 24.08 -2.70 -9.00
C ASP A 139 22.95 -3.54 -8.36
N GLY A 140 21.76 -2.94 -8.15
CA GLY A 140 20.67 -3.62 -7.46
C GLY A 140 19.48 -2.75 -7.10
N LEU A 141 18.50 -3.37 -6.45
CA LEU A 141 17.35 -2.71 -5.87
C LEU A 141 17.66 -2.33 -4.41
N VAL A 142 17.67 -1.03 -4.10
CA VAL A 142 17.84 -0.58 -2.71
C VAL A 142 16.49 -0.46 -2.04
N LEU A 143 16.34 -1.17 -0.92
CA LEU A 143 15.21 -1.00 -0.01
C LEU A 143 15.69 -0.27 1.24
N GLY A 144 15.21 0.96 1.37
CA GLY A 144 15.48 1.82 2.51
C GLY A 144 14.43 1.71 3.60
N PHE A 145 14.87 1.69 4.83
CA PHE A 145 14.08 1.82 6.04
C PHE A 145 14.59 3.01 6.87
N LYS A 146 13.86 3.39 7.93
CA LYS A 146 14.19 4.57 8.75
C LYS A 146 15.64 4.60 9.26
N SER A 147 16.23 3.45 9.60
CA SER A 147 17.56 3.37 10.24
C SER A 147 18.54 2.43 9.55
N TRP A 148 18.16 1.85 8.41
CA TRP A 148 19.01 0.95 7.65
C TRP A 148 18.49 0.84 6.22
N ALA A 149 19.35 0.48 5.29
CA ALA A 149 19.00 0.16 3.92
C ALA A 149 19.67 -1.16 3.52
N VAL A 150 19.09 -1.86 2.56
CA VAL A 150 19.69 -3.05 1.96
C VAL A 150 19.73 -2.88 0.46
N LEU A 151 20.89 -3.13 -0.13
CA LEU A 151 21.06 -3.30 -1.56
C LEU A 151 20.81 -4.77 -1.88
N LEU A 152 19.85 -5.03 -2.74
CA LEU A 152 19.54 -6.35 -3.26
C LEU A 152 20.15 -6.45 -4.67
N PRO A 153 21.27 -7.17 -4.84
CA PRO A 153 21.87 -7.32 -6.15
C PRO A 153 20.87 -7.97 -7.11
N TRP A 154 20.80 -7.48 -8.35
CA TRP A 154 19.85 -8.01 -9.35
C TRP A 154 20.03 -9.52 -9.55
N ASP A 155 21.28 -9.99 -9.53
CA ASP A 155 21.65 -11.40 -9.72
C ASP A 155 21.29 -12.30 -8.54
N ARG A 156 20.87 -11.72 -7.40
CA ARG A 156 20.43 -12.45 -6.20
C ARG A 156 18.92 -12.48 -6.05
N ILE A 157 18.17 -11.85 -6.94
CA ILE A 157 16.70 -11.91 -6.93
C ILE A 157 16.25 -13.16 -7.69
N ALA A 158 16.06 -14.26 -6.97
CA ALA A 158 15.67 -15.56 -7.52
C ALA A 158 14.28 -15.54 -8.17
N ARG A 159 13.34 -14.83 -7.54
CA ARG A 159 11.94 -14.78 -8.00
C ARG A 159 11.32 -13.43 -7.71
N VAL A 160 10.63 -12.90 -8.72
CA VAL A 160 9.76 -11.72 -8.63
C VAL A 160 8.34 -12.17 -8.91
N SER A 161 7.40 -11.87 -8.00
CA SER A 161 6.00 -12.24 -8.22
C SER A 161 5.01 -11.22 -7.69
N ALA A 162 3.85 -11.17 -8.34
CA ALA A 162 2.71 -10.39 -7.92
C ALA A 162 1.80 -11.22 -7.00
N GLY A 163 1.55 -10.73 -5.79
CA GLY A 163 0.64 -11.32 -4.82
C GLY A 163 -0.48 -10.36 -4.41
N GLU A 164 -1.36 -10.86 -3.54
CA GLU A 164 -2.41 -10.09 -2.88
C GLU A 164 -2.47 -10.50 -1.40
N MET A 165 -2.43 -9.53 -0.47
CA MET A 165 -2.56 -9.76 0.97
C MET A 165 -3.64 -8.83 1.53
N HIS A 166 -4.66 -9.38 2.17
CA HIS A 166 -5.84 -8.63 2.64
C HIS A 166 -6.41 -7.66 1.58
N ARG A 167 -6.54 -8.14 0.33
CA ARG A 167 -6.97 -7.35 -0.83
C ARG A 167 -6.06 -6.17 -1.21
N ASN A 168 -4.82 -6.15 -0.73
CA ASN A 168 -3.81 -5.19 -1.13
C ASN A 168 -2.77 -5.84 -2.04
N PRO A 169 -2.41 -5.19 -3.16
CA PRO A 169 -1.41 -5.72 -4.08
C PRO A 169 -0.02 -5.66 -3.44
N VAL A 170 0.64 -6.82 -3.43
CA VAL A 170 1.95 -6.98 -2.80
C VAL A 170 2.96 -7.49 -3.83
N LEU A 171 4.12 -6.84 -3.89
CA LEU A 171 5.28 -7.37 -4.57
C LEU A 171 5.94 -8.38 -3.64
N LEU A 172 6.21 -9.58 -4.15
CA LEU A 172 6.89 -10.65 -3.43
C LEU A 172 8.22 -10.95 -4.12
N LEU A 173 9.31 -10.87 -3.36
CA LEU A 173 10.66 -11.20 -3.82
C LEU A 173 11.18 -12.40 -3.03
N SER A 174 11.81 -13.33 -3.74
CA SER A 174 12.63 -14.39 -3.16
C SER A 174 14.08 -14.12 -3.52
N LEU A 175 14.99 -14.30 -2.57
CA LEU A 175 16.41 -14.03 -2.72
C LEU A 175 17.22 -15.33 -2.64
N ASP A 176 18.28 -15.40 -3.45
CA ASP A 176 19.33 -16.39 -3.29
C ASP A 176 20.39 -15.84 -2.31
N ALA A 177 20.67 -16.59 -1.24
CA ALA A 177 21.65 -16.23 -0.21
C ALA A 177 21.46 -14.80 0.37
N PRO A 178 20.35 -14.52 1.10
CA PRO A 178 20.07 -13.20 1.67
C PRO A 178 21.19 -12.67 2.58
N GLU A 179 21.97 -13.55 3.21
CA GLU A 179 23.13 -13.21 4.04
C GLU A 179 24.26 -12.48 3.31
N THR A 180 24.30 -12.54 1.97
CA THR A 180 25.31 -11.84 1.16
C THR A 180 24.85 -10.47 0.68
N CYS A 181 23.66 -10.01 1.06
CA CYS A 181 23.18 -8.68 0.66
C CYS A 181 23.87 -7.56 1.45
N ASP A 182 24.21 -6.46 0.77
CA ASP A 182 24.86 -5.32 1.40
C ASP A 182 23.85 -4.51 2.22
N VAL A 183 23.95 -4.62 3.55
CA VAL A 183 23.13 -3.88 4.50
C VAL A 183 23.91 -2.71 5.05
N THR A 184 23.35 -1.51 4.95
CA THR A 184 23.93 -0.28 5.51
C THR A 184 23.08 0.23 6.67
N PRO A 185 23.63 0.37 7.89
CA PRO A 185 24.97 -0.03 8.31
C PRO A 185 25.10 -1.57 8.49
N PRO A 186 26.31 -2.16 8.32
CA PRO A 186 26.52 -3.62 8.35
C PRO A 186 26.03 -4.30 9.63
N ALA A 187 26.11 -3.61 10.77
CA ALA A 187 25.60 -4.07 12.05
C ALA A 187 24.09 -4.40 12.06
N LYS A 188 23.33 -3.97 11.03
CA LYS A 188 21.90 -4.25 10.88
C LYS A 188 21.61 -5.48 10.03
N LEU A 189 22.62 -6.22 9.56
CA LEU A 189 22.44 -7.47 8.82
C LEU A 189 21.55 -8.48 9.57
N GLY A 190 21.78 -8.68 10.87
CA GLY A 190 20.93 -9.57 11.68
C GLY A 190 19.46 -9.13 11.74
N LYS A 191 19.18 -7.82 11.66
CA LYS A 191 17.81 -7.29 11.60
C LYS A 191 17.18 -7.57 10.22
N PHE A 192 17.95 -7.44 9.15
CA PHE A 192 17.52 -7.80 7.80
C PHE A 192 17.19 -9.30 7.69
N LEU A 193 18.09 -10.17 8.18
CA LEU A 193 17.86 -11.62 8.16
C LEU A 193 16.64 -12.02 9.00
N LYS A 194 16.42 -11.37 10.15
CA LYS A 194 15.20 -11.56 10.94
C LYS A 194 13.95 -11.15 10.17
N TYR A 195 14.00 -10.02 9.45
CA TYR A 195 12.90 -9.56 8.60
C TYR A 195 12.60 -10.55 7.47
N VAL A 196 13.64 -11.10 6.82
CA VAL A 196 13.50 -12.14 5.80
C VAL A 196 12.84 -13.40 6.39
N GLY A 197 13.32 -13.88 7.54
CA GLY A 197 12.75 -15.04 8.21
C GLY A 197 11.28 -14.86 8.60
N GLN A 198 10.91 -13.69 9.12
CA GLN A 198 9.52 -13.35 9.44
C GLN A 198 8.65 -13.30 8.18
N SER A 199 9.14 -12.68 7.11
CA SER A 199 8.43 -12.57 5.83
C SER A 199 8.17 -13.95 5.21
N ARG A 200 9.16 -14.84 5.26
CA ARG A 200 9.02 -16.24 4.83
C ARG A 200 7.94 -16.96 5.61
N GLY A 201 7.94 -16.82 6.94
CA GLY A 201 6.94 -17.47 7.81
C GLY A 201 5.51 -16.97 7.57
N TRP A 202 5.32 -15.71 7.19
CA TRP A 202 3.99 -15.12 7.03
C TRP A 202 3.42 -15.27 5.63
N ILE A 203 4.25 -15.11 4.59
CA ILE A 203 3.80 -14.94 3.20
C ILE A 203 4.52 -15.91 2.24
N GLY A 204 5.57 -16.60 2.70
CA GLY A 204 6.36 -17.49 1.85
C GLY A 204 7.30 -16.76 0.89
N ALA A 205 7.64 -15.50 1.17
CA ALA A 205 8.57 -14.67 0.40
C ALA A 205 9.59 -14.00 1.33
N ASP A 206 10.76 -13.67 0.79
CA ASP A 206 11.87 -13.10 1.57
C ASP A 206 11.66 -11.62 1.84
N ILE A 207 11.05 -10.95 0.87
CA ILE A 207 10.64 -9.57 1.00
C ILE A 207 9.23 -9.44 0.43
N PHE A 208 8.39 -8.68 1.13
CA PHE A 208 7.10 -8.28 0.61
C PHE A 208 6.94 -6.76 0.72
N LEU A 209 6.37 -6.16 -0.31
CA LEU A 209 6.20 -4.71 -0.40
C LEU A 209 4.79 -4.35 -0.88
N MET A 210 4.10 -3.58 -0.05
CA MET A 210 2.77 -3.03 -0.35
C MET A 210 2.90 -1.84 -1.31
N THR A 211 2.62 -2.10 -2.59
CA THR A 211 2.81 -1.13 -3.68
C THR A 211 1.89 0.09 -3.60
N THR A 212 0.72 -0.07 -2.95
CA THR A 212 -0.25 1.01 -2.72
C THR A 212 0.30 2.18 -1.94
N HIS A 213 1.33 2.00 -1.09
CA HIS A 213 1.93 3.12 -0.36
C HIS A 213 2.79 3.99 -1.27
N PHE A 214 3.49 3.39 -2.24
CA PHE A 214 4.42 4.06 -3.15
C PHE A 214 3.74 4.74 -4.33
N GLY A 215 2.45 4.46 -4.56
CA GLY A 215 1.73 4.98 -5.72
C GLY A 215 2.14 4.35 -7.04
N ILE A 216 2.87 3.24 -7.00
CA ILE A 216 3.25 2.45 -8.16
C ILE A 216 2.25 1.31 -8.33
N ASP A 217 1.80 1.09 -9.56
CA ASP A 217 0.97 -0.06 -9.89
C ASP A 217 1.80 -1.35 -9.86
N LEU A 218 1.31 -2.38 -9.17
CA LEU A 218 2.05 -3.63 -8.98
C LEU A 218 2.55 -4.29 -10.29
N PRO A 219 1.76 -4.37 -11.37
CA PRO A 219 2.25 -4.91 -12.64
C PRO A 219 3.46 -4.14 -13.19
N VAL A 220 3.49 -2.81 -13.04
CA VAL A 220 4.60 -1.96 -13.48
C VAL A 220 5.84 -2.26 -12.65
N LEU A 221 5.70 -2.36 -11.33
CA LEU A 221 6.84 -2.65 -10.45
C LEU A 221 7.42 -4.05 -10.69
N VAL A 222 6.55 -5.05 -10.83
CA VAL A 222 6.96 -6.44 -11.14
C VAL A 222 7.65 -6.48 -12.51
N GLY A 223 7.07 -5.84 -13.52
CA GLY A 223 7.65 -5.78 -14.86
C GLY A 223 9.03 -5.11 -14.88
N ALA A 224 9.17 -3.98 -14.18
CA ALA A 224 10.46 -3.28 -14.05
C ALA A 224 11.53 -4.16 -13.42
N ILE A 225 11.26 -4.73 -12.24
CA ILE A 225 12.23 -5.57 -11.52
C ILE A 225 12.56 -6.81 -12.36
N SER A 226 11.54 -7.46 -12.94
CA SER A 226 11.77 -8.65 -13.78
C SER A 226 12.64 -8.34 -15.00
N ARG A 227 12.48 -7.16 -15.62
CA ARG A 227 13.32 -6.71 -16.73
C ARG A 227 14.78 -6.59 -16.31
N TYR A 228 15.08 -5.90 -15.21
CA TYR A 228 16.47 -5.69 -14.77
C TYR A 228 17.13 -6.95 -14.20
N VAL A 229 16.34 -7.89 -13.66
CA VAL A 229 16.82 -9.23 -13.29
C VAL A 229 17.20 -10.02 -14.54
N ALA A 230 16.34 -10.04 -15.57
CA ALA A 230 16.54 -10.85 -16.77
C ALA A 230 17.54 -10.27 -17.78
N ASP A 231 17.66 -8.93 -17.87
CA ASP A 231 18.50 -8.25 -18.85
C ASP A 231 19.56 -7.36 -18.14
N PRO A 232 20.81 -7.85 -18.03
CA PRO A 232 21.90 -7.08 -17.47
C PRO A 232 22.25 -5.81 -18.26
N ALA A 233 22.04 -5.79 -19.58
CA ALA A 233 22.36 -4.61 -20.40
C ALA A 233 21.42 -3.44 -20.09
N ALA A 234 20.15 -3.72 -19.79
CA ALA A 234 19.18 -2.71 -19.37
C ALA A 234 19.54 -2.01 -18.05
N ARG A 235 20.41 -2.60 -17.20
CA ARG A 235 20.82 -2.02 -15.91
C ARG A 235 21.61 -0.72 -16.10
N ALA A 236 22.27 -0.53 -17.25
CA ALA A 236 22.96 0.71 -17.57
C ALA A 236 22.02 1.93 -17.65
N GLU A 237 20.73 1.72 -17.97
CA GLU A 237 19.70 2.78 -17.96
C GLU A 237 19.46 3.33 -16.55
N LEU A 238 19.81 2.56 -15.51
CA LEU A 238 19.63 2.96 -14.11
C LEU A 238 20.79 3.81 -13.58
N ALA A 239 21.79 4.11 -14.41
CA ALA A 239 22.85 5.03 -14.01
C ALA A 239 22.22 6.41 -13.69
N PRO A 240 22.60 7.04 -12.57
CA PRO A 240 22.06 8.35 -12.23
C PRO A 240 22.35 9.34 -13.37
N PRO A 241 21.42 10.24 -13.71
CA PRO A 241 21.68 11.29 -14.67
C PRO A 241 22.90 12.10 -14.21
N LYS A 242 23.89 12.31 -15.09
CA LYS A 242 25.13 13.09 -14.83
C LYS A 242 24.91 14.50 -14.23
N ALA A 243 23.67 14.98 -14.18
CA ALA A 243 23.29 16.31 -13.69
C ALA A 243 23.10 16.43 -12.16
N LEU A 244 23.32 15.37 -11.37
CA LEU A 244 23.16 15.40 -9.90
C LEU A 244 24.50 15.30 -9.11
N GLU A 245 25.63 15.53 -9.76
CA GLU A 245 26.96 15.65 -9.11
C GLU A 245 27.36 17.10 -8.77
N GLY A 246 26.40 18.03 -8.72
CA GLY A 246 26.62 19.44 -8.35
C GLY A 246 26.15 19.77 -6.94
#